data_AF-A0A661R8C1-F1
#
_entry.id   AF-A0A661R8C1-F1
#
_cell.length_a   1.000
_cell.length_b   1.000
_cell.length_c   1.000
_cell.angle_alpha   90.00
_cell.angle_beta   90.00
_cell.angle_gamma   90.00
#
_symmetry.space_group_name_H-M   'P 1'
#
loop_
_entity.id
_entity.type
_entity.pdbx_description
1 polymer ?
#
loop_
_entity_poly.entity_id
_entity_poly.type
_entity_poly.pdbx_seq_one_letter_code
_entity_poly.pdbx_strand_id
1 'polypeptide(L)'
;MKRWQDNSWVRSMRIVLDFTAMTADVVGDRHGLTVDEIDAMSSAFAAVHEQINKQKDAGDLPFFDLPYDKQMLSDVLKTASRIVRRCENFVVLGIGGSALGGIALFKALAHPHHNLLAEEKRRGLPRVFFADNIDPEEFCALLDLVNLEKTVFNVISKSGGTAETMSQFLIVRNRLMRRLGHDRHKLHIIATTDPSQGYLRQIVKKEGYESLPIHPGVGGRFSVFSPVGLLPAAVAGIDIAELLAGARSADKTCTESNPWKNPAGMNALLQVLAYTRKKKPISVMMPY
;
A
#
# COMPACT_ATOMS: atom_id res chain seq x y z
N MET A 1 23.57 10.27 -9.57
CA MET A 1 23.21 8.89 -9.19
C MET A 1 22.02 8.95 -8.24
N LYS A 2 21.02 8.08 -8.37
CA LYS A 2 19.88 8.06 -7.42
C LYS A 2 20.40 7.53 -6.07
N ARG A 3 20.02 8.13 -4.94
CA ARG A 3 20.59 7.80 -3.62
C ARG A 3 20.45 6.32 -3.24
N TRP A 4 19.34 5.68 -3.61
CA TRP A 4 19.09 4.25 -3.40
C TRP A 4 19.90 3.30 -4.31
N GLN A 5 20.80 3.84 -5.14
CA GLN A 5 21.79 3.06 -5.89
C GLN A 5 23.14 2.99 -5.17
N ASP A 6 23.35 3.83 -4.14
CA ASP A 6 24.53 3.82 -3.30
C ASP A 6 24.33 2.81 -2.15
N ASN A 7 25.10 1.71 -2.18
CA ASN A 7 25.04 0.66 -1.17
C ASN A 7 25.38 1.16 0.24
N SER A 8 26.24 2.17 0.37
CA SER A 8 26.59 2.73 1.67
C SER A 8 25.41 3.48 2.28
N TRP A 9 24.69 4.26 1.48
CA TRP A 9 23.46 4.95 1.86
C TRP A 9 22.33 3.96 2.16
N VAL A 10 22.13 2.93 1.33
CA VAL A 10 21.11 1.90 1.58
C VAL A 10 21.37 1.18 2.90
N ARG A 11 22.64 0.89 3.21
CA ARG A 11 23.01 0.24 4.48
C ARG A 11 22.77 1.14 5.70
N SER A 12 23.03 2.45 5.59
CA SER A 12 22.80 3.38 6.70
C SER A 12 21.32 3.65 6.96
N MET A 13 20.47 3.52 5.94
CA MET A 13 19.02 3.69 6.03
C MET A 13 18.26 2.39 6.37
N ARG A 14 18.96 1.31 6.69
CA ARG A 14 18.33 0.02 6.99
C ARG A 14 17.49 0.13 8.26
N ILE A 15 16.27 -0.41 8.23
CA ILE A 15 15.44 -0.58 9.43
C ILE A 15 16.19 -1.46 10.44
N VAL A 16 16.33 -0.97 11.66
CA VAL A 16 16.92 -1.69 12.78
C VAL A 16 15.80 -2.17 13.69
N LEU A 17 15.78 -3.47 13.96
CA LEU A 17 14.93 -4.05 15.00
C LEU A 17 15.75 -4.12 16.29
N ASP A 18 15.42 -3.25 17.24
CA ASP A 18 15.90 -3.34 18.61
C ASP A 18 14.82 -4.03 19.46
N PHE A 19 15.15 -5.20 19.99
CA PHE A 19 14.27 -5.98 20.85
C PHE A 19 14.85 -6.16 22.25
N THR A 20 15.84 -5.36 22.66
CA THR A 20 16.45 -5.43 23.99
C THR A 20 15.39 -5.28 25.09
N ALA A 21 14.38 -4.43 24.88
CA ALA A 21 13.25 -4.28 25.82
C ALA A 21 12.29 -5.49 25.89
N MET A 22 12.52 -6.54 25.09
CA MET A 22 11.79 -7.81 25.16
C MET A 22 12.56 -8.92 25.88
N THR A 23 13.82 -8.68 26.29
CA THR A 23 14.66 -9.73 26.89
C THR A 23 14.45 -9.87 28.40
N ALA A 24 14.71 -11.09 28.90
CA ALA A 24 14.63 -11.39 30.33
C ALA A 24 15.57 -10.50 31.18
N ASP A 25 16.74 -10.13 30.65
CA ASP A 25 17.70 -9.26 31.33
C ASP A 25 17.14 -7.87 31.65
N VAL A 26 16.18 -7.38 30.85
CA VAL A 26 15.61 -6.04 30.99
C VAL A 26 14.28 -6.05 31.73
N VAL A 27 13.40 -7.01 31.43
CA VAL A 27 12.03 -7.04 31.97
C VAL A 27 11.74 -8.23 32.90
N GLY A 28 12.77 -9.00 33.26
CA GLY A 28 12.73 -10.17 34.14
C GLY A 28 12.20 -11.44 33.48
N ASP A 29 12.60 -12.60 34.00
CA ASP A 29 12.28 -13.94 33.44
C ASP A 29 10.78 -14.20 33.23
N ARG A 30 9.95 -13.60 34.09
CA ARG A 30 8.49 -13.73 34.03
C ARG A 30 7.91 -13.11 32.75
N HIS A 31 8.55 -12.08 32.19
CA HIS A 31 7.99 -11.29 31.10
C HIS A 31 8.87 -11.25 29.86
N GLY A 32 10.19 -11.35 30.03
CA GLY A 32 11.15 -11.27 28.94
C GLY A 32 11.54 -12.63 28.40
N LEU A 33 12.09 -12.63 27.19
CA LEU A 33 12.58 -13.79 26.46
C LEU A 33 14.08 -13.99 26.74
N THR A 34 14.51 -15.22 26.99
CA THR A 34 15.94 -15.53 27.04
C THR A 34 16.50 -15.80 25.64
N VAL A 35 17.82 -15.68 25.47
CA VAL A 35 18.49 -16.04 24.21
C VAL A 35 18.25 -17.51 23.87
N ASP A 36 18.31 -18.41 24.87
CA ASP A 36 18.04 -19.84 24.68
C ASP A 36 16.61 -20.11 24.18
N GLU A 37 15.60 -19.37 24.66
CA GLU A 37 14.22 -19.49 24.18
C GLU A 37 14.08 -19.07 22.70
N ILE A 38 14.86 -18.07 22.27
CA ILE A 38 14.90 -17.61 20.87
C ILE A 38 15.65 -18.64 20.01
N ASP A 39 16.84 -19.06 20.45
CA ASP A 39 17.70 -19.98 19.72
C ASP A 39 17.06 -21.36 19.53
N ALA A 40 16.29 -21.83 20.51
CA ALA A 40 15.51 -23.05 20.41
C ALA A 40 14.49 -23.04 19.26
N MET A 41 14.08 -21.87 18.77
CA MET A 41 13.17 -21.73 17.63
C MET A 41 13.89 -21.65 16.27
N SER A 42 15.22 -21.56 16.24
CA SER A 42 15.98 -21.34 15.00
C SER A 42 15.72 -22.41 13.93
N SER A 43 15.70 -23.70 14.32
CA SER A 43 15.44 -24.79 13.37
C SER A 43 14.00 -24.76 12.83
N ALA A 44 13.03 -24.44 13.68
CA ALA A 44 11.63 -24.30 13.27
C ALA A 44 11.44 -23.10 12.33
N PHE A 45 12.12 -21.97 12.62
CA PHE A 45 12.14 -20.80 11.74
C PHE A 45 12.75 -21.14 10.37
N ALA A 46 13.90 -21.81 10.34
CA ALA A 46 14.57 -22.17 9.09
C ALA A 46 13.67 -23.05 8.20
N ALA A 47 12.95 -24.02 8.77
CA ALA A 47 12.02 -24.87 8.04
C ALA A 47 10.83 -24.08 7.44
N VAL A 48 10.21 -23.19 8.21
CA VAL A 48 9.12 -22.33 7.72
C VAL A 48 9.63 -21.34 6.66
N HIS A 49 10.82 -20.77 6.89
CA HIS A 49 11.45 -19.85 5.96
C HIS A 49 11.75 -20.52 4.61
N GLU A 50 12.28 -21.75 4.62
CA GLU A 50 12.46 -22.55 3.41
C GLU A 50 11.13 -22.80 2.68
N GLN A 51 10.06 -23.13 3.42
CA GLN A 51 8.73 -23.34 2.84
C GLN A 51 8.17 -22.06 2.19
N ILE A 52 8.35 -20.90 2.82
CA ILE A 52 7.92 -19.60 2.26
C ILE A 52 8.72 -19.30 0.98
N ASN A 53 10.03 -19.54 0.97
CA ASN A 53 10.84 -19.33 -0.23
C ASN A 53 10.44 -20.28 -1.36
N LYS A 54 10.12 -21.55 -1.07
CA LYS A 54 9.58 -22.48 -2.08
C LYS A 54 8.28 -21.96 -2.69
N GLN A 55 7.36 -21.42 -1.88
CA GLN A 55 6.12 -20.82 -2.37
C GLN A 55 6.38 -19.54 -3.19
N LYS A 56 7.36 -18.72 -2.77
CA LYS A 56 7.80 -17.54 -3.53
C LYS A 56 8.36 -17.95 -4.89
N ASP A 57 9.27 -18.91 -4.94
CA ASP A 57 9.90 -19.40 -6.17
C ASP A 57 8.89 -20.09 -7.11
N ALA A 58 7.85 -20.73 -6.55
CA ALA A 58 6.74 -21.29 -7.31
C ALA A 58 5.73 -20.25 -7.83
N GLY A 59 5.80 -18.99 -7.35
CA GLY A 59 4.88 -17.92 -7.73
C GLY A 59 3.55 -17.91 -6.95
N ASP A 60 3.43 -18.67 -5.86
CA ASP A 60 2.22 -18.77 -5.03
C ASP A 60 1.98 -17.49 -4.20
N LEU A 61 3.05 -16.71 -3.97
CA LEU A 61 3.03 -15.48 -3.17
C LEU A 61 3.43 -14.26 -4.03
N PRO A 62 2.65 -13.90 -5.06
CA PRO A 62 3.02 -12.90 -6.08
C PRO A 62 3.15 -11.47 -5.54
N PHE A 63 2.85 -11.23 -4.26
CA PHE A 63 3.11 -9.93 -3.64
C PHE A 63 4.61 -9.66 -3.45
N PHE A 64 5.44 -10.70 -3.38
CA PHE A 64 6.90 -10.56 -3.34
C PHE A 64 7.47 -9.99 -4.64
N ASP A 65 6.78 -10.17 -5.77
CA ASP A 65 7.24 -9.73 -7.09
C ASP A 65 6.88 -8.28 -7.40
N LEU A 66 5.90 -7.70 -6.69
CA LEU A 66 5.44 -6.32 -6.91
C LEU A 66 6.58 -5.28 -6.91
N PRO A 67 7.55 -5.33 -5.97
CA PRO A 67 8.67 -4.38 -6.00
C PRO A 67 9.61 -4.55 -7.19
N TYR A 68 9.57 -5.67 -7.91
CA TYR A 68 10.43 -5.97 -9.04
C TYR A 68 9.77 -5.68 -10.40
N ASP A 69 8.45 -5.41 -10.42
CA ASP A 69 7.69 -5.15 -11.64
C ASP A 69 7.97 -3.74 -12.21
N LYS A 70 8.91 -3.68 -13.16
CA LYS A 70 9.29 -2.45 -13.86
C LYS A 70 8.20 -1.92 -14.80
N GLN A 71 7.38 -2.81 -15.36
CA GLN A 71 6.34 -2.42 -16.31
C GLN A 71 5.21 -1.72 -15.55
N MET A 72 4.75 -2.32 -14.45
CA MET A 72 3.78 -1.71 -13.54
C MET A 72 4.27 -0.36 -13.02
N LEU A 73 5.53 -0.26 -12.58
CA LEU A 73 6.12 1.02 -12.18
C LEU A 73 6.04 2.07 -13.29
N SER A 74 6.42 1.71 -14.52
CA SER A 74 6.33 2.60 -15.69
C SER A 74 4.89 3.05 -15.94
N ASP A 75 3.93 2.13 -15.89
CA ASP A 75 2.54 2.43 -16.20
C ASP A 75 1.89 3.31 -15.14
N VAL A 76 2.19 3.07 -13.86
CA VAL A 76 1.77 3.94 -12.75
C VAL A 76 2.35 5.34 -12.91
N LEU A 77 3.66 5.47 -13.20
CA LEU A 77 4.30 6.79 -13.37
C LEU A 77 3.72 7.57 -14.56
N LYS A 78 3.47 6.90 -15.69
CA LYS A 78 2.83 7.52 -16.86
C LYS A 78 1.42 7.99 -16.54
N THR A 79 0.65 7.17 -15.82
CA THR A 79 -0.73 7.47 -15.40
C THR A 79 -0.75 8.65 -14.42
N ALA A 80 0.06 8.61 -13.37
CA ALA A 80 0.20 9.70 -12.41
C ALA A 80 0.60 11.02 -13.09
N SER A 81 1.56 10.98 -14.03
CA SER A 81 1.99 12.16 -14.77
C SER A 81 0.86 12.78 -15.60
N ARG A 82 -0.02 11.97 -16.21
CA ARG A 82 -1.20 12.48 -16.94
C ARG A 82 -2.21 13.13 -16.00
N ILE A 83 -2.41 12.55 -14.81
CA ILE A 83 -3.34 13.03 -13.78
C ILE A 83 -2.86 14.38 -13.23
N VAL A 84 -1.62 14.45 -12.75
CA VAL A 84 -1.01 15.65 -12.15
C VAL A 84 -1.12 16.87 -13.07
N ARG A 85 -0.98 16.69 -14.39
CA ARG A 85 -1.07 17.80 -15.36
C ARG A 85 -2.48 18.37 -15.56
N ARG A 86 -3.54 17.72 -15.09
CA ARG A 86 -4.92 18.07 -15.48
C ARG A 86 -5.93 18.12 -14.34
N CYS A 87 -5.55 17.78 -13.11
CA CYS A 87 -6.49 17.76 -11.98
C CYS A 87 -5.94 18.48 -10.76
N GLU A 88 -6.84 19.07 -9.99
CA GLU A 88 -6.55 19.67 -8.68
C GLU A 88 -6.71 18.64 -7.55
N ASN A 89 -7.56 17.62 -7.77
CA ASN A 89 -7.89 16.60 -6.78
C ASN A 89 -7.81 15.20 -7.37
N PHE A 90 -7.34 14.26 -6.55
CA PHE A 90 -7.35 12.83 -6.82
C PHE A 90 -8.04 12.12 -5.65
N VAL A 91 -9.15 11.44 -5.93
CA VAL A 91 -9.98 10.80 -4.91
C VAL A 91 -9.94 9.30 -5.10
N VAL A 92 -9.49 8.56 -4.09
CA VAL A 92 -9.54 7.11 -4.06
C VAL A 92 -10.88 6.67 -3.50
N LEU A 93 -11.62 5.84 -4.24
CA LEU A 93 -12.81 5.13 -3.76
C LEU A 93 -12.42 3.68 -3.52
N GLY A 94 -12.32 3.26 -2.26
CA GLY A 94 -11.77 1.96 -1.89
C GLY A 94 -11.78 1.80 -0.37
N ILE A 95 -11.88 0.57 0.12
CA ILE A 95 -11.92 0.27 1.56
C ILE A 95 -10.91 -0.82 1.93
N GLY A 96 -10.46 -0.84 3.19
CA GLY A 96 -9.56 -1.85 3.72
C GLY A 96 -8.25 -1.90 2.94
N GLY A 97 -7.89 -3.06 2.38
CA GLY A 97 -6.67 -3.22 1.58
C GLY A 97 -6.59 -2.31 0.35
N SER A 98 -7.73 -1.82 -0.14
CA SER A 98 -7.82 -0.89 -1.28
C SER A 98 -7.66 0.58 -0.90
N ALA A 99 -7.50 0.90 0.38
CA ALA A 99 -7.30 2.28 0.86
C ALA A 99 -6.17 2.41 1.89
N LEU A 100 -6.12 1.55 2.91
CA LEU A 100 -5.19 1.69 4.06
C LEU A 100 -3.72 1.75 3.65
N GLY A 101 -3.31 0.99 2.61
CA GLY A 101 -1.95 1.08 2.08
C GLY A 101 -1.64 2.44 1.46
N GLY A 102 -2.57 3.00 0.68
CA GLY A 102 -2.44 4.34 0.11
C GLY A 102 -2.48 5.43 1.19
N ILE A 103 -3.36 5.29 2.18
CA ILE A 103 -3.44 6.20 3.34
C ILE A 103 -2.11 6.18 4.11
N ALA A 104 -1.55 5.00 4.37
CA ALA A 104 -0.28 4.86 5.07
C ALA A 104 0.87 5.55 4.32
N LEU A 105 1.00 5.31 3.01
CA LEU A 105 2.02 5.97 2.19
C LEU A 105 1.84 7.50 2.16
N PHE A 106 0.60 7.96 1.97
CA PHE A 106 0.30 9.39 1.92
C PHE A 106 0.61 10.08 3.26
N LYS A 107 0.11 9.55 4.38
CA LYS A 107 0.32 10.14 5.71
C LYS A 107 1.79 10.09 6.16
N ALA A 108 2.52 9.04 5.80
CA ALA A 108 3.91 8.88 6.23
C ALA A 108 4.92 9.66 5.38
N LEU A 109 4.65 9.85 4.09
CA LEU A 109 5.66 10.35 3.14
C LEU A 109 5.29 11.67 2.45
N ALA A 110 4.01 12.05 2.41
CA ALA A 110 3.62 13.37 1.92
C ALA A 110 3.77 14.43 3.02
N HIS A 111 3.64 15.71 2.64
CA HIS A 111 3.59 16.78 3.62
C HIS A 111 2.40 16.56 4.59
N PRO A 112 2.56 16.68 5.94
CA PRO A 112 1.48 16.38 6.90
C PRO A 112 0.18 17.17 6.67
N HIS A 113 0.31 18.37 6.11
CA HIS A 113 -0.82 19.24 5.73
C HIS A 113 -1.00 19.36 4.21
N HIS A 114 -0.56 18.37 3.42
CA HIS A 114 -0.56 18.41 1.95
C HIS A 114 -1.86 19.00 1.37
N ASN A 115 -3.02 18.49 1.79
CA ASN A 115 -4.31 18.93 1.26
C ASN A 115 -4.74 20.35 1.67
N LEU A 116 -4.11 20.93 2.69
CA LEU A 116 -4.38 22.30 3.16
C LEU A 116 -3.44 23.32 2.51
N LEU A 117 -2.36 22.86 1.87
CA LEU A 117 -1.43 23.74 1.19
C LEU A 117 -2.05 24.30 -0.10
N ALA A 118 -1.81 25.60 -0.33
CA ALA A 118 -2.02 26.23 -1.62
C ALA A 118 -1.27 25.47 -2.72
N GLU A 119 -1.78 25.54 -3.96
CA GLU A 119 -1.26 24.78 -5.09
C GLU A 119 0.23 25.03 -5.36
N GLU A 120 0.68 26.27 -5.22
CA GLU A 120 2.07 26.68 -5.40
C GLU A 120 2.99 25.98 -4.38
N LYS A 121 2.53 25.87 -3.13
CA LYS A 121 3.25 25.16 -2.07
C LYS A 121 3.24 23.65 -2.25
N ARG A 122 2.21 23.11 -2.93
CA ARG A 122 2.18 21.72 -3.40
C ARG A 122 2.96 21.50 -4.71
N ARG A 123 3.54 22.55 -5.30
CA ARG A 123 4.24 22.48 -6.60
C ARG A 123 3.35 21.94 -7.72
N GLY A 124 2.07 22.30 -7.71
CA GLY A 124 1.08 21.81 -8.69
C GLY A 124 0.62 20.36 -8.49
N LEU A 125 1.06 19.68 -7.42
CA LEU A 125 0.59 18.32 -7.13
C LEU A 125 -0.87 18.33 -6.64
N PRO A 126 -1.74 17.41 -7.10
CA PRO A 126 -3.14 17.34 -6.65
C PRO A 126 -3.29 17.09 -5.14
N ARG A 127 -4.42 17.51 -4.57
CA ARG A 127 -4.86 17.04 -3.25
C ARG A 127 -5.27 15.58 -3.38
N VAL A 128 -4.95 14.75 -2.39
CA VAL A 128 -5.26 13.31 -2.41
C VAL A 128 -6.23 12.98 -1.28
N PHE A 129 -7.39 12.43 -1.61
CA PHE A 129 -8.42 12.04 -0.66
C PHE A 129 -8.71 10.55 -0.76
N PHE A 130 -9.14 9.95 0.34
CA PHE A 130 -9.56 8.55 0.42
C PHE A 130 -10.97 8.52 0.98
N ALA A 131 -11.91 7.96 0.22
CA ALA A 131 -13.27 7.70 0.66
C ALA A 131 -13.38 6.21 0.99
N ASP A 132 -13.01 5.84 2.21
CA ASP A 132 -12.96 4.45 2.69
C ASP A 132 -14.09 4.09 3.67
N ASN A 133 -15.10 4.94 3.76
CA ASN A 133 -16.31 4.72 4.54
C ASN A 133 -17.57 5.08 3.73
N ILE A 134 -18.72 4.50 4.08
CA ILE A 134 -20.02 4.76 3.44
C ILE A 134 -20.84 5.82 4.17
N ASP A 135 -20.22 6.56 5.09
CA ASP A 135 -20.87 7.68 5.78
C ASP A 135 -21.29 8.74 4.74
N PRO A 136 -22.61 9.00 4.58
CA PRO A 136 -23.09 9.94 3.59
C PRO A 136 -22.70 11.39 3.90
N GLU A 137 -22.52 11.76 5.18
CA GLU A 137 -22.13 13.12 5.55
C GLU A 137 -20.69 13.40 5.12
N GLU A 138 -19.77 12.50 5.47
CA GLU A 138 -18.37 12.58 5.07
C GLU A 138 -18.21 12.58 3.55
N PHE A 139 -18.92 11.68 2.87
CA PHE A 139 -18.82 11.57 1.42
C PHE A 139 -19.43 12.79 0.70
N CYS A 140 -20.56 13.32 1.17
CA CYS A 140 -21.13 14.54 0.60
C CYS A 140 -20.22 15.74 0.84
N ALA A 141 -19.67 15.91 2.04
CA ALA A 141 -18.71 16.98 2.34
C ALA A 141 -17.47 16.91 1.43
N LEU A 142 -16.95 15.72 1.14
CA LEU A 142 -15.87 15.53 0.17
C LEU A 142 -16.29 15.96 -1.24
N LEU A 143 -17.50 15.59 -1.67
CA LEU A 143 -18.00 15.96 -3.00
C LEU A 143 -18.31 17.45 -3.14
N ASP A 144 -18.67 18.14 -2.05
CA ASP A 144 -18.87 19.59 -2.02
C ASP A 144 -17.54 20.35 -2.03
N LEU A 145 -16.47 19.74 -1.49
CA LEU A 145 -15.12 20.30 -1.48
C LEU A 145 -14.42 20.26 -2.86
N VAL A 146 -14.70 19.23 -3.67
CA VAL A 146 -13.97 19.00 -4.93
C VAL A 146 -14.71 19.53 -6.15
N ASN A 147 -13.98 20.17 -7.06
CA ASN A 147 -14.51 20.49 -8.39
C ASN A 147 -14.44 19.24 -9.28
N LEU A 148 -15.60 18.68 -9.65
CA LEU A 148 -15.69 17.49 -10.49
C LEU A 148 -14.94 17.60 -11.84
N GLU A 149 -14.92 18.79 -12.44
CA GLU A 149 -14.23 19.02 -13.74
C GLU A 149 -12.71 19.02 -13.60
N LYS A 150 -12.20 19.10 -12.37
CA LYS A 150 -10.77 19.10 -12.05
C LYS A 150 -10.41 17.99 -11.06
N THR A 151 -11.22 16.93 -11.00
CA THR A 151 -11.02 15.81 -10.08
C THR A 151 -10.97 14.50 -10.83
N VAL A 152 -10.00 13.64 -10.50
CA VAL A 152 -9.95 12.25 -10.98
C VAL A 152 -10.28 11.32 -9.83
N PHE A 153 -11.19 10.38 -10.08
CA PHE A 153 -11.57 9.34 -9.13
C PHE A 153 -10.92 8.01 -9.51
N ASN A 154 -10.16 7.42 -8.60
CA ASN A 154 -9.60 6.09 -8.75
C ASN A 154 -10.45 5.09 -7.96
N VAL A 155 -11.20 4.25 -8.69
CA VAL A 155 -12.10 3.23 -8.14
C VAL A 155 -11.30 1.96 -7.94
N ILE A 156 -11.05 1.58 -6.70
CA ILE A 156 -10.18 0.45 -6.35
C ILE A 156 -11.00 -0.68 -5.73
N SER A 157 -11.17 -1.77 -6.47
CA SER A 157 -11.82 -2.99 -5.98
C SER A 157 -11.31 -4.19 -6.75
N LYS A 158 -10.61 -5.12 -6.07
CA LYS A 158 -10.09 -6.33 -6.74
C LYS A 158 -11.23 -7.24 -7.23
N SER A 159 -12.21 -7.52 -6.37
CA SER A 159 -13.39 -8.32 -6.75
C SER A 159 -14.30 -7.60 -7.74
N GLY A 160 -14.15 -6.27 -7.86
CA GLY A 160 -15.00 -5.40 -8.66
C GLY A 160 -16.43 -5.27 -8.12
N GLY A 161 -16.71 -5.80 -6.92
CA GLY A 161 -18.06 -5.88 -6.35
C GLY A 161 -18.16 -5.44 -4.89
N THR A 162 -17.10 -4.89 -4.31
CA THR A 162 -17.13 -4.33 -2.93
C THR A 162 -18.24 -3.28 -2.82
N ALA A 163 -19.21 -3.49 -1.94
CA ALA A 163 -20.46 -2.72 -1.90
C ALA A 163 -20.19 -1.24 -1.62
N GLU A 164 -19.30 -0.95 -0.68
CA GLU A 164 -18.87 0.39 -0.28
C GLU A 164 -18.30 1.14 -1.48
N THR A 165 -17.28 0.57 -2.14
CA THR A 165 -16.65 1.15 -3.34
C THR A 165 -17.64 1.35 -4.48
N MET A 166 -18.48 0.34 -4.76
CA MET A 166 -19.41 0.39 -5.89
C MET A 166 -20.52 1.41 -5.67
N SER A 167 -21.00 1.58 -4.43
CA SER A 167 -22.01 2.59 -4.10
C SER A 167 -21.49 4.00 -4.36
N GLN A 168 -20.32 4.35 -3.83
CA GLN A 168 -19.66 5.63 -4.06
C GLN A 168 -19.35 5.86 -5.55
N PHE A 169 -18.86 4.82 -6.24
CA PHE A 169 -18.59 4.88 -7.67
C PHE A 169 -19.83 5.20 -8.50
N LEU A 170 -20.97 4.56 -8.22
CA LEU A 170 -22.22 4.81 -8.94
C LEU A 170 -22.72 6.26 -8.72
N ILE A 171 -22.59 6.78 -7.49
CA ILE A 171 -22.91 8.18 -7.17
C ILE A 171 -22.01 9.14 -7.96
N VAL A 172 -20.69 8.94 -7.89
CA VAL A 172 -19.69 9.77 -8.59
C VAL A 172 -19.88 9.72 -10.09
N ARG A 173 -20.06 8.52 -10.66
CA ARG A 173 -20.31 8.33 -12.09
C ARG A 173 -21.56 9.10 -12.52
N ASN A 174 -22.67 8.98 -11.81
CA ASN A 174 -23.90 9.71 -12.12
C ASN A 174 -23.68 11.24 -12.05
N ARG A 175 -23.00 11.75 -11.02
CA ARG A 175 -22.69 13.19 -10.90
C ARG A 175 -21.79 13.68 -12.05
N LEU A 176 -20.74 12.94 -12.38
CA LEU A 176 -19.84 13.26 -13.50
C LEU A 176 -20.58 13.25 -14.83
N MET A 177 -21.43 12.25 -15.09
CA MET A 177 -22.21 12.17 -16.33
C MET A 177 -23.18 13.35 -16.47
N ARG A 178 -23.88 13.72 -15.38
CA ARG A 178 -24.76 14.90 -15.36
C ARG A 178 -24.01 16.21 -15.59
N ARG A 179 -22.78 16.31 -15.08
CA ARG A 179 -21.97 17.55 -15.17
C ARG A 179 -21.20 17.69 -16.48
N LEU A 180 -20.63 16.59 -16.97
CA LEU A 180 -19.64 16.59 -18.05
C LEU A 180 -20.13 15.94 -19.35
N GLY A 181 -21.21 15.15 -19.29
CA GLY A 181 -21.72 14.34 -20.39
C GLY A 181 -21.07 12.95 -20.47
N HIS A 182 -21.62 12.10 -21.34
CA HIS A 182 -21.27 10.68 -21.51
C HIS A 182 -19.84 10.43 -22.03
N ASP A 183 -19.24 11.39 -22.73
CA ASP A 183 -17.91 11.19 -23.30
C ASP A 183 -16.82 11.69 -22.36
N ARG A 184 -17.03 12.85 -21.75
CA ARG A 184 -16.01 13.49 -20.91
C ARG A 184 -15.93 12.90 -19.51
N HIS A 185 -17.01 12.32 -18.96
CA HIS A 185 -16.96 11.74 -17.60
C HIS A 185 -15.89 10.64 -17.47
N LYS A 186 -15.65 9.90 -18.57
CA LYS A 186 -14.66 8.81 -18.64
C LYS A 186 -13.24 9.30 -18.34
N LEU A 187 -12.94 10.55 -18.68
CA LEU A 187 -11.65 11.18 -18.38
C LEU A 187 -11.45 11.37 -16.87
N HIS A 188 -12.49 11.32 -16.05
CA HIS A 188 -12.43 11.56 -14.61
C HIS A 188 -12.47 10.28 -13.79
N ILE A 189 -12.43 9.11 -14.44
CA ILE A 189 -12.55 7.81 -13.78
C ILE A 189 -11.38 6.92 -14.21
N ILE A 190 -10.67 6.38 -13.23
CA ILE A 190 -9.69 5.32 -13.39
C ILE A 190 -10.14 4.14 -12.54
N ALA A 191 -10.02 2.93 -13.05
CA ALA A 191 -10.34 1.72 -12.29
C ALA A 191 -9.07 0.91 -11.98
N THR A 192 -8.84 0.60 -10.70
CA THR A 192 -7.80 -0.32 -10.26
C THR A 192 -8.46 -1.62 -9.79
N THR A 193 -8.45 -2.65 -10.64
CA THR A 193 -9.26 -3.88 -10.47
C THR A 193 -8.56 -5.08 -11.08
N ASP A 194 -9.05 -6.30 -10.80
CA ASP A 194 -8.59 -7.52 -11.47
C ASP A 194 -8.56 -7.34 -13.01
N PRO A 195 -7.54 -7.84 -13.73
CA PRO A 195 -7.41 -7.65 -15.19
C PRO A 195 -8.53 -8.28 -16.01
N SER A 196 -9.25 -9.27 -15.46
CA SER A 196 -10.16 -10.13 -16.23
C SER A 196 -11.54 -10.35 -15.58
N GLN A 197 -11.60 -10.38 -14.25
CA GLN A 197 -12.77 -10.75 -13.45
C GLN A 197 -13.42 -9.54 -12.75
N GLY A 198 -14.68 -9.73 -12.31
CA GLY A 198 -15.40 -8.77 -11.46
C GLY A 198 -16.25 -7.75 -12.22
N TYR A 199 -17.27 -7.21 -11.55
CA TYR A 199 -18.21 -6.27 -12.17
C TYR A 199 -17.54 -4.97 -12.61
N LEU A 200 -16.64 -4.41 -11.78
CA LEU A 200 -15.87 -3.23 -12.16
C LEU A 200 -15.07 -3.45 -13.46
N ARG A 201 -14.47 -4.63 -13.67
CA ARG A 201 -13.78 -4.95 -14.94
C ARG A 201 -14.74 -5.01 -16.12
N GLN A 202 -15.95 -5.55 -15.95
CA GLN A 202 -16.97 -5.54 -17.00
C GLN A 202 -17.38 -4.11 -17.36
N ILE A 203 -17.57 -3.25 -16.35
CA ILE A 203 -17.90 -1.83 -16.53
C ILE A 203 -16.76 -1.11 -17.26
N VAL A 204 -15.49 -1.35 -16.88
CA VAL A 204 -14.32 -0.81 -17.57
C VAL A 204 -14.34 -1.17 -19.06
N LYS A 205 -14.57 -2.45 -19.39
CA LYS A 205 -14.64 -2.92 -20.79
C LYS A 205 -15.79 -2.25 -21.57
N LYS A 206 -16.96 -2.15 -20.94
CA LYS A 206 -18.16 -1.56 -21.57
C LYS A 206 -18.02 -0.06 -21.80
N GLU A 207 -17.49 0.66 -20.82
CA GLU A 207 -17.46 2.12 -20.83
C GLU A 207 -16.17 2.67 -21.44
N GLY A 208 -15.10 1.88 -21.49
CA GLY A 208 -13.79 2.30 -21.99
C GLY A 208 -13.03 3.17 -20.97
N TYR A 209 -13.16 2.88 -19.67
CA TYR A 209 -12.37 3.59 -18.64
C TYR A 209 -10.90 3.18 -18.70
N GLU A 210 -10.02 4.12 -18.41
CA GLU A 210 -8.63 3.83 -18.12
C GLU A 210 -8.56 2.91 -16.88
N SER A 211 -7.66 1.92 -16.90
CA SER A 211 -7.56 0.98 -15.77
C SER A 211 -6.14 0.47 -15.55
N LEU A 212 -5.85 0.14 -14.29
CA LEU A 212 -4.63 -0.51 -13.86
C LEU A 212 -4.95 -1.88 -13.22
N PRO A 213 -4.13 -2.92 -13.46
CA PRO A 213 -4.42 -4.25 -12.97
C PRO A 213 -4.05 -4.41 -11.48
N ILE A 214 -4.85 -5.20 -10.76
CA ILE A 214 -4.43 -5.84 -9.51
C ILE A 214 -4.15 -7.30 -9.83
N HIS A 215 -2.95 -7.80 -9.51
CA HIS A 215 -2.60 -9.18 -9.79
C HIS A 215 -3.59 -10.17 -9.12
N PRO A 216 -4.14 -11.16 -9.84
CA PRO A 216 -5.18 -12.06 -9.31
C PRO A 216 -4.77 -12.82 -8.03
N GLY A 217 -3.48 -13.15 -7.89
CA GLY A 217 -2.96 -13.81 -6.68
C GLY A 217 -2.60 -12.86 -5.52
N VAL A 218 -2.63 -11.53 -5.71
CA VAL A 218 -2.28 -10.58 -4.63
C VAL A 218 -3.53 -10.26 -3.79
N GLY A 219 -3.49 -10.60 -2.51
CA GLY A 219 -4.54 -10.22 -1.55
C GLY A 219 -4.56 -8.72 -1.26
N GLY A 220 -5.73 -8.15 -0.94
CA GLY A 220 -5.88 -6.70 -0.73
C GLY A 220 -4.91 -6.12 0.31
N ARG A 221 -4.72 -6.80 1.45
CA ARG A 221 -3.79 -6.37 2.51
C ARG A 221 -2.30 -6.43 2.14
N PHE A 222 -1.96 -7.07 1.03
CA PHE A 222 -0.59 -7.16 0.48
C PHE A 222 -0.41 -6.32 -0.79
N SER A 223 -1.39 -5.48 -1.15
CA SER A 223 -1.43 -4.78 -2.44
C SER A 223 -0.79 -3.38 -2.45
N VAL A 224 -0.19 -2.92 -1.34
CA VAL A 224 0.33 -1.54 -1.23
C VAL A 224 1.39 -1.20 -2.29
N PHE A 225 2.20 -2.17 -2.72
CA PHE A 225 3.20 -2.01 -3.79
C PHE A 225 2.66 -2.29 -5.19
N SER A 226 1.34 -2.45 -5.34
CA SER A 226 0.66 -2.50 -6.64
C SER A 226 0.10 -1.10 -6.98
N PRO A 227 -0.56 -0.93 -8.14
CA PRO A 227 -1.25 0.32 -8.46
C PRO A 227 -2.23 0.82 -7.38
N VAL A 228 -2.71 -0.06 -6.49
CA VAL A 228 -3.56 0.29 -5.34
C VAL A 228 -2.93 1.38 -4.47
N GLY A 229 -1.68 1.19 -4.03
CA GLY A 229 -0.97 2.17 -3.21
C GLY A 229 -0.07 3.10 -4.02
N LEU A 230 0.52 2.60 -5.11
CA LEU A 230 1.52 3.37 -5.87
C LEU A 230 0.92 4.51 -6.70
N LEU A 231 -0.28 4.36 -7.25
CA LEU A 231 -0.91 5.43 -8.01
C LEU A 231 -1.21 6.67 -7.14
N PRO A 232 -1.95 6.57 -6.01
CA PRO A 232 -2.16 7.73 -5.15
C PRO A 232 -0.84 8.30 -4.60
N ALA A 233 0.14 7.45 -4.29
CA ALA A 233 1.45 7.92 -3.82
C ALA A 233 2.19 8.74 -4.89
N ALA A 234 2.24 8.26 -6.13
CA ALA A 234 2.87 8.99 -7.24
C ALA A 234 2.14 10.30 -7.56
N VAL A 235 0.80 10.33 -7.48
CA VAL A 235 0.01 11.56 -7.64
C VAL A 235 0.31 12.57 -6.52
N ALA A 236 0.56 12.10 -5.30
CA ALA A 236 1.01 12.93 -4.18
C ALA A 236 2.49 13.38 -4.28
N GLY A 237 3.21 13.00 -5.34
CA GLY A 237 4.62 13.36 -5.55
C GLY A 237 5.62 12.50 -4.77
N ILE A 238 5.20 11.37 -4.20
CA ILE A 238 6.10 10.42 -3.53
C ILE A 238 6.92 9.67 -4.59
N ASP A 239 8.24 9.54 -4.37
CA ASP A 239 9.12 8.76 -5.25
C ASP A 239 8.85 7.26 -5.08
N ILE A 240 7.92 6.74 -5.88
CA ILE A 240 7.56 5.32 -5.84
C ILE A 240 8.68 4.40 -6.37
N ALA A 241 9.62 4.90 -7.17
CA ALA A 241 10.76 4.09 -7.62
C ALA A 241 11.75 3.85 -6.47
N GLU A 242 11.94 4.87 -5.63
CA GLU A 242 12.68 4.76 -4.38
C GLU A 242 11.97 3.87 -3.36
N LEU A 243 10.65 4.03 -3.19
CA LEU A 243 9.85 3.18 -2.30
C LEU A 243 10.01 1.70 -2.66
N LEU A 244 9.89 1.35 -3.95
CA LEU A 244 10.10 -0.02 -4.41
C LEU A 244 11.55 -0.47 -4.27
N ALA A 245 12.53 0.44 -4.35
CA ALA A 245 13.93 0.09 -4.05
C ALA A 245 14.14 -0.29 -2.59
N GLY A 246 13.52 0.44 -1.66
CA GLY A 246 13.49 0.09 -0.25
C GLY A 246 12.84 -1.28 -0.02
N ALA A 247 11.70 -1.54 -0.65
CA ALA A 247 11.02 -2.84 -0.57
C ALA A 247 11.90 -4.00 -1.07
N ARG A 248 12.60 -3.85 -2.21
CA ARG A 248 13.58 -4.85 -2.70
C ARG A 248 14.75 -5.05 -1.73
N SER A 249 15.22 -3.98 -1.09
CA SER A 249 16.29 -4.08 -0.09
C SER A 249 15.83 -4.85 1.16
N ALA A 250 14.60 -4.61 1.62
CA ALA A 250 14.00 -5.35 2.72
C ALA A 250 13.81 -6.83 2.37
N ASP A 251 13.26 -7.13 1.18
CA ASP A 251 13.09 -8.50 0.69
C ASP A 251 14.43 -9.27 0.71
N LYS A 252 15.51 -8.69 0.17
CA LYS A 252 16.86 -9.28 0.19
C LYS A 252 17.43 -9.47 1.60
N THR A 253 17.13 -8.58 2.53
CA THR A 253 17.61 -8.71 3.92
C THR A 253 16.90 -9.87 4.62
N CYS A 254 15.65 -10.15 4.25
CA CYS A 254 14.81 -11.17 4.86
C CYS A 254 14.96 -12.56 4.22
N THR A 255 15.92 -12.78 3.31
CA THR A 255 16.24 -14.10 2.76
C THR A 255 17.20 -14.92 3.64
N GLU A 256 17.72 -14.36 4.73
CA GLU A 256 18.58 -15.11 5.67
C GLU A 256 17.75 -16.10 6.49
N SER A 257 18.16 -17.38 6.52
CA SER A 257 17.51 -18.44 7.30
C SER A 257 17.89 -18.42 8.78
N ASN A 258 18.90 -17.64 9.16
CA ASN A 258 19.22 -17.35 10.55
C ASN A 258 18.37 -16.15 11.03
N PRO A 259 17.51 -16.32 12.06
CA PRO A 259 16.63 -15.24 12.53
C PRO A 259 17.43 -14.03 13.05
N TRP A 260 18.62 -14.21 13.61
CA TRP A 260 19.48 -13.11 14.08
C TRP A 260 19.97 -12.18 12.97
N LYS A 261 19.90 -12.62 11.70
CA LYS A 261 20.24 -11.82 10.52
C LYS A 261 19.01 -11.38 9.72
N ASN A 262 17.81 -11.77 10.16
CA ASN A 262 16.56 -11.56 9.46
C ASN A 262 15.58 -10.76 10.34
N PRO A 263 15.43 -9.44 10.15
CA PRO A 263 14.60 -8.62 11.04
C PRO A 263 13.11 -9.02 11.01
N ALA A 264 12.58 -9.41 9.84
CA ALA A 264 11.20 -9.89 9.76
C ALA A 264 11.04 -11.24 10.48
N GLY A 265 12.02 -12.14 10.31
CA GLY A 265 12.05 -13.43 10.97
C GLY A 265 12.18 -13.33 12.49
N MET A 266 13.11 -12.50 12.98
CA MET A 266 13.27 -12.22 14.41
C MET A 266 11.98 -11.63 14.99
N ASN A 267 11.38 -10.61 14.36
CA ASN A 267 10.13 -10.04 14.86
C ASN A 267 9.01 -11.09 14.91
N ALA A 268 8.88 -11.94 13.88
CA ALA A 268 7.89 -13.03 13.88
C ALA A 268 8.10 -13.99 15.06
N LEU A 269 9.34 -14.42 15.31
CA LEU A 269 9.68 -15.29 16.44
C LEU A 269 9.35 -14.64 17.79
N LEU A 270 9.75 -13.38 17.97
CA LEU A 270 9.50 -12.62 19.20
C LEU A 270 7.99 -12.53 19.51
N GLN A 271 7.16 -12.24 18.51
CA GLN A 271 5.71 -12.18 18.69
C GLN A 271 5.11 -13.56 19.03
N VAL A 272 5.56 -14.62 18.36
CA VAL A 272 5.11 -15.99 18.64
C VAL A 272 5.49 -16.42 20.05
N LEU A 273 6.72 -16.16 20.49
CA LEU A 273 7.19 -16.50 21.83
C LEU A 273 6.50 -15.66 22.91
N ALA A 274 6.34 -14.35 22.68
CA ALA A 274 5.59 -13.48 23.59
C ALA A 274 4.16 -13.98 23.81
N TYR A 275 3.49 -14.42 22.73
CA TYR A 275 2.15 -14.98 22.81
C TYR A 275 2.12 -16.35 23.52
N THR A 276 2.91 -17.31 23.03
CA THR A 276 2.80 -18.71 23.44
C THR A 276 3.45 -18.99 24.81
N ARG A 277 4.62 -18.38 25.07
CA ARG A 277 5.42 -18.60 26.30
C ARG A 277 5.13 -17.57 27.37
N LYS A 278 5.11 -16.29 27.00
CA LYS A 278 4.96 -15.18 27.98
C LYS A 278 3.51 -14.70 28.16
N LYS A 279 2.55 -15.35 27.49
CA LYS A 279 1.11 -15.10 27.58
C LYS A 279 0.75 -13.63 27.35
N LYS A 280 1.33 -13.03 26.30
CA LYS A 280 1.03 -11.67 25.86
C LYS A 280 0.08 -11.72 24.64
N PRO A 281 -1.24 -11.56 24.83
CA PRO A 281 -2.23 -11.76 23.75
C PRO A 281 -2.38 -10.54 22.82
N ILE A 282 -1.79 -9.40 23.18
CA ILE A 282 -1.96 -8.13 22.47
C ILE A 282 -0.60 -7.65 21.99
N SER A 283 -0.51 -7.30 20.71
CA SER A 283 0.62 -6.60 20.11
C SER A 283 0.24 -5.14 19.90
N VAL A 284 1.04 -4.22 20.44
CA VAL A 284 0.79 -2.77 20.33
C VAL A 284 1.84 -2.18 19.40
N MET A 285 1.40 -1.52 18.33
CA MET A 285 2.25 -0.70 17.47
C MET A 285 2.06 0.77 17.86
N MET A 286 3.11 1.41 18.37
CA MET A 286 3.08 2.79 18.87
C MET A 286 4.06 3.67 18.07
N PRO A 287 3.65 4.25 16.93
CA PRO A 287 4.47 5.22 16.20
C PRO A 287 4.54 6.55 16.97
N TYR A 288 5.71 7.18 16.98
CA TYR A 288 5.97 8.50 17.59
C TYR A 288 5.94 9.59 16.53
#